data_AF-A0A8S2RPU1-F1
#
_entry.id   AF-A0A8S2RPU1-F1
#
_cell.length_a   1.000
_cell.length_b   1.000
_cell.length_c   1.000
_cell.angle_alpha   90.00
_cell.angle_beta   90.00
_cell.angle_gamma   90.00
#
_symmetry.space_group_name_H-M   'P 1'
#
loop_
_entity.id
_entity.type
_entity.pdbx_description
1 polymer ?
#
loop_
_entity_poly.entity_id
_entity_poly.type
_entity_poly.pdbx_seq_one_letter_code
_entity_poly.pdbx_strand_id
1 'polypeptide(L)'
;MVITTTLLFIFITTVYILLRYSTRKKTFPGPKPLISLPNYFFNTILTISNKRLRDNLLNLFFPESFQYIVLTVPLASQYYTSKYGDIVQINLFNQPTIIISNPDFADYILRRNGKNYTLRFGNPSGLEYLGMKNKGIIWNTNIQRWKYQRLNFFQKALNTKLLDDAKYVSNDAVDYILKYVEKYEVKNDIIDTMDFLRSITFTITCHLFLDLPIGTISIEKTKYYVNSVVQYFKAWEYFLLKPTQFYDENQTSQHEKAIKQLNNVVNELISEREMNNNNNNNCLFINSLLNALDNQQ
;
A
#
# COMPACT_ATOMS: atom_id res chain seq x y z
N MET A 1 -31.83 25.77 -11.25
CA MET A 1 -32.46 25.16 -12.45
C MET A 1 -31.55 24.16 -13.19
N VAL A 2 -30.26 24.42 -13.36
CA VAL A 2 -29.35 23.51 -14.12
C VAL A 2 -29.04 22.19 -13.39
N ILE A 3 -28.95 22.21 -12.05
CA ILE A 3 -28.68 21.02 -11.22
C ILE A 3 -29.87 20.05 -11.19
N THR A 4 -31.09 20.59 -11.19
CA THR A 4 -32.33 19.80 -11.19
C THR A 4 -32.57 19.12 -12.54
N THR A 5 -32.23 19.77 -13.65
CA THR A 5 -32.36 19.17 -14.98
C THR A 5 -31.28 18.12 -15.25
N THR A 6 -30.05 18.30 -14.74
CA THR A 6 -29.01 17.27 -14.82
C THR A 6 -29.34 16.05 -13.95
N LEU A 7 -29.79 16.25 -12.71
CA LEU A 7 -30.24 15.13 -11.86
C LEU A 7 -31.45 14.39 -12.44
N LEU A 8 -32.40 15.10 -13.04
CA LEU A 8 -33.57 14.50 -13.71
C LEU A 8 -33.14 13.75 -14.98
N PHE A 9 -32.23 14.29 -15.77
CA PHE A 9 -31.70 13.62 -16.95
C PHE A 9 -30.89 12.37 -16.57
N ILE A 10 -30.07 12.45 -15.52
CA ILE A 10 -29.37 11.31 -14.94
C ILE A 10 -30.39 10.28 -14.45
N PHE A 11 -31.45 10.68 -13.75
CA PHE A 11 -32.48 9.77 -13.27
C PHE A 11 -33.21 9.07 -14.43
N ILE A 12 -33.62 9.81 -15.47
CA ILE A 12 -34.32 9.27 -16.65
C ILE A 12 -33.39 8.33 -17.44
N THR A 13 -32.14 8.72 -17.68
CA THR A 13 -31.16 7.84 -18.33
C THR A 13 -30.84 6.63 -17.48
N THR A 14 -30.78 6.77 -16.16
CA THR A 14 -30.60 5.64 -15.24
C THR A 14 -31.80 4.70 -15.32
N VAL A 15 -33.04 5.17 -15.23
CA VAL A 15 -34.26 4.35 -15.39
C VAL A 15 -34.28 3.66 -16.76
N TYR A 16 -33.93 4.36 -17.83
CA TYR A 16 -33.83 3.78 -19.18
C TYR A 16 -32.76 2.69 -19.29
N ILE A 17 -31.60 2.89 -18.64
CA ILE A 17 -30.51 1.91 -18.56
C ILE A 17 -30.93 0.71 -17.68
N LEU A 18 -31.60 0.96 -16.55
CA LEU A 18 -32.12 -0.07 -15.65
C LEU A 18 -33.14 -0.97 -16.36
N LEU A 19 -33.92 -0.41 -17.30
CA LEU A 19 -34.90 -1.14 -18.11
C LEU A 19 -34.27 -1.96 -19.26
N ARG A 20 -33.03 -1.65 -19.69
CA ARG A 20 -32.37 -2.32 -20.83
C ARG A 20 -31.17 -3.20 -20.48
N TYR A 21 -30.60 -3.13 -19.27
CA TYR A 21 -29.35 -3.83 -18.95
C TYR A 21 -29.51 -5.16 -18.23
N SER A 22 -28.81 -6.15 -18.78
CA SER A 22 -28.67 -7.52 -18.28
C SER A 22 -27.97 -7.56 -16.91
N THR A 23 -28.52 -8.33 -15.97
CA THR A 23 -27.84 -8.70 -14.73
C THR A 23 -26.51 -9.39 -15.06
N ARG A 24 -25.37 -8.90 -14.57
CA ARG A 24 -24.10 -9.63 -14.69
C ARG A 24 -24.26 -11.00 -14.02
N LYS A 25 -24.06 -12.09 -14.78
CA LYS A 25 -24.01 -13.44 -14.20
C LYS A 25 -22.87 -13.46 -13.17
N LYS A 26 -23.20 -13.80 -11.92
CA LYS A 26 -22.20 -14.05 -10.88
C LYS A 26 -21.80 -15.51 -10.90
N THR A 27 -20.51 -15.76 -10.77
CA THR A 27 -19.96 -17.12 -10.66
C THR A 27 -19.84 -17.54 -9.19
N PHE A 28 -19.64 -16.57 -8.29
CA PHE A 28 -19.45 -16.81 -6.85
C PHE A 28 -20.52 -16.11 -5.99
N PRO A 29 -20.72 -16.56 -4.74
CA PRO A 29 -21.59 -15.91 -3.77
C PRO A 29 -21.25 -14.43 -3.56
N GLY A 30 -22.23 -13.63 -3.11
CA GLY A 30 -22.01 -12.23 -2.77
C GLY A 30 -23.31 -11.43 -2.72
N PRO A 31 -23.23 -10.10 -2.50
CA PRO A 31 -24.40 -9.23 -2.55
C PRO A 31 -25.18 -9.43 -3.86
N LYS A 32 -26.51 -9.31 -3.85
CA LYS A 32 -27.26 -9.35 -5.12
C LYS A 32 -26.71 -8.25 -6.04
N PRO A 33 -26.41 -8.55 -7.32
CA PRO A 33 -25.91 -7.53 -8.22
C PRO A 33 -26.96 -6.42 -8.32
N LEU A 34 -26.62 -5.23 -7.82
CA LEU A 34 -27.28 -4.03 -8.28
C LEU A 34 -27.07 -3.96 -9.79
N ILE A 35 -28.06 -3.44 -10.50
CA ILE A 35 -28.08 -3.41 -11.97
C ILE A 35 -26.74 -2.88 -12.48
N SER A 36 -26.22 -3.47 -13.56
CA SER A 36 -24.91 -3.12 -14.11
C SER A 36 -24.92 -1.67 -14.62
N LEU A 37 -24.56 -0.73 -13.75
CA LEU A 37 -24.48 0.68 -14.08
C LEU A 37 -23.21 0.96 -14.88
N PRO A 38 -23.25 1.87 -15.88
CA PRO A 38 -22.06 2.26 -16.64
C PRO A 38 -20.98 2.88 -15.74
N ASN A 39 -19.71 2.69 -16.09
CA ASN A 39 -18.57 3.34 -15.40
C ASN A 39 -18.75 4.87 -15.33
N TYR A 40 -19.33 5.47 -16.37
CA TYR A 40 -19.62 6.90 -16.39
C TYR A 40 -20.53 7.31 -15.22
N PHE A 41 -21.55 6.53 -14.89
CA PHE A 41 -22.47 6.85 -13.80
C PHE A 41 -21.77 6.85 -12.43
N PHE A 42 -20.92 5.85 -12.18
CA PHE A 42 -20.06 5.84 -10.99
C PHE A 42 -19.19 7.10 -10.93
N ASN A 43 -18.49 7.42 -12.02
CA ASN A 43 -17.63 8.60 -12.12
C ASN A 43 -18.40 9.92 -11.92
N THR A 44 -19.62 10.03 -12.44
CA THR A 44 -20.48 11.20 -12.25
C THR A 44 -20.88 11.38 -10.78
N ILE A 45 -21.17 10.29 -10.07
CA ILE A 45 -21.45 10.39 -8.62
C ILE A 45 -20.21 10.89 -7.88
N LEU A 46 -19.01 10.40 -8.24
CA LEU A 46 -17.77 10.82 -7.60
C LEU A 46 -17.50 12.34 -7.71
N THR A 47 -17.92 12.99 -8.79
CA THR A 47 -17.70 14.43 -9.02
C THR A 47 -18.70 15.33 -8.28
N ILE A 48 -19.73 14.78 -7.63
CA ILE A 48 -20.72 15.56 -6.87
C ILE A 48 -20.01 16.24 -5.68
N SER A 49 -20.04 17.57 -5.65
CA SER A 49 -19.41 18.38 -4.59
C SER A 49 -20.13 18.25 -3.23
N ASN A 50 -21.45 18.04 -3.22
CA ASN A 50 -22.20 17.83 -1.99
C ASN A 50 -21.92 16.43 -1.42
N LYS A 51 -21.08 16.37 -0.38
CA LYS A 51 -20.66 15.12 0.29
C LYS A 51 -21.84 14.25 0.71
N ARG A 52 -22.86 14.82 1.37
CA ARG A 52 -24.02 14.05 1.86
C ARG A 52 -24.79 13.40 0.70
N LEU A 53 -25.02 14.16 -0.37
CA LEU A 53 -25.69 13.64 -1.56
C LEU A 53 -24.85 12.54 -2.23
N ARG A 54 -23.55 12.78 -2.40
CA ARG A 54 -22.62 11.82 -3.00
C ARG A 54 -22.57 10.51 -2.20
N ASP A 55 -22.37 10.59 -0.90
CA ASP A 55 -22.25 9.42 -0.02
C ASP A 55 -23.55 8.61 -0.01
N ASN A 56 -24.71 9.28 0.02
CA ASN A 56 -26.02 8.62 -0.10
C ASN A 56 -26.19 7.91 -1.46
N LEU A 57 -25.81 8.55 -2.57
CA LEU A 57 -25.91 7.97 -3.90
C LEU A 57 -24.94 6.79 -4.07
N LEU A 58 -23.71 6.88 -3.55
CA LEU A 58 -22.77 5.78 -3.56
C LEU A 58 -23.26 4.61 -2.71
N ASN A 59 -23.78 4.86 -1.51
CA ASN A 59 -24.34 3.80 -0.68
C ASN A 59 -25.55 3.12 -1.33
N LEU A 60 -26.36 3.87 -2.08
CA LEU A 60 -27.55 3.35 -2.76
C LEU A 60 -27.19 2.51 -4.00
N PHE A 61 -26.29 3.02 -4.85
CA PHE A 61 -26.02 2.43 -6.16
C PHE A 61 -24.74 1.59 -6.22
N PHE A 62 -23.78 1.84 -5.33
CA PHE A 62 -22.47 1.19 -5.26
C PHE A 62 -22.06 0.88 -3.80
N PRO A 63 -22.90 0.20 -3.01
CA PRO A 63 -22.68 -0.05 -1.59
C PRO A 63 -21.35 -0.76 -1.33
N GLU A 64 -20.91 -1.66 -2.22
CA GLU A 64 -19.62 -2.34 -2.06
C GLU A 64 -18.44 -1.38 -2.19
N SER A 65 -18.50 -0.47 -3.17
CA SER A 65 -17.47 0.55 -3.32
C SER A 65 -17.48 1.54 -2.15
N PHE A 66 -18.68 1.94 -1.71
CA PHE A 66 -18.85 2.83 -0.56
C PHE A 66 -18.26 2.23 0.72
N GLN A 67 -18.48 0.94 0.97
CA GLN A 67 -17.92 0.24 2.13
C GLN A 67 -16.39 0.29 2.15
N TYR A 68 -15.73 0.08 1.00
CA TYR A 68 -14.27 0.17 0.87
C TYR A 68 -13.71 1.60 0.87
N ILE A 69 -14.55 2.61 0.68
CA ILE A 69 -14.15 4.02 0.83
C ILE A 69 -14.21 4.44 2.30
N VAL A 70 -15.18 3.93 3.05
CA VAL A 70 -15.42 4.30 4.46
C VAL A 70 -14.59 3.44 5.42
N LEU A 71 -14.43 2.15 5.13
CA LEU A 71 -13.64 1.22 5.94
C LEU A 71 -12.26 0.96 5.32
N THR A 72 -11.36 0.43 6.13
CA THR A 72 -10.10 -0.13 5.64
C THR A 72 -10.34 -1.40 4.83
N VAL A 73 -9.42 -1.71 3.92
CA VAL A 73 -9.48 -2.92 3.06
C VAL A 73 -9.71 -4.20 3.87
N PRO A 74 -9.01 -4.44 5.00
CA PRO A 74 -9.23 -5.63 5.81
C PRO A 74 -10.64 -5.70 6.40
N LEU A 75 -11.14 -4.60 6.98
CA LEU A 75 -12.46 -4.57 7.63
C LEU A 75 -13.60 -4.75 6.62
N ALA A 76 -13.52 -4.09 5.47
CA ALA A 76 -14.49 -4.28 4.39
C ALA A 76 -14.47 -5.72 3.87
N SER A 77 -13.27 -6.29 3.68
CA SER A 77 -13.13 -7.68 3.21
C SER A 77 -13.70 -8.68 4.21
N GLN A 78 -13.41 -8.50 5.51
CA GLN A 78 -13.94 -9.33 6.58
C GLN A 78 -15.47 -9.27 6.67
N TYR A 79 -16.06 -8.08 6.50
CA TYR A 79 -17.51 -7.92 6.49
C TYR A 79 -18.16 -8.78 5.38
N TYR A 80 -17.59 -8.79 4.17
CA TYR A 80 -18.12 -9.59 3.07
C TYR A 80 -17.92 -11.08 3.28
N THR A 81 -16.73 -11.53 3.69
CA THR A 81 -16.45 -12.96 3.88
C THR A 81 -17.26 -13.56 5.03
N SER A 82 -17.46 -12.81 6.11
CA SER A 82 -18.29 -13.26 7.24
C SER A 82 -19.77 -13.45 6.85
N LYS A 83 -20.24 -12.75 5.82
CA LYS A 83 -21.65 -12.75 5.40
C LYS A 83 -21.95 -13.69 4.23
N TYR A 84 -21.00 -13.86 3.32
CA TYR A 84 -21.23 -14.56 2.05
C TYR A 84 -20.35 -15.81 1.86
N GLY A 85 -19.48 -16.13 2.83
CA GLY A 85 -18.59 -17.27 2.79
C GLY A 85 -17.16 -16.91 2.44
N ASP A 86 -16.35 -17.92 2.20
CA ASP A 86 -14.91 -17.82 2.02
C ASP A 86 -14.46 -17.44 0.59
N ILE A 87 -15.40 -17.38 -0.36
CA ILE A 87 -15.19 -16.86 -1.71
C ILE A 87 -16.36 -15.94 -2.07
N VAL A 88 -16.08 -14.65 -2.23
CA VAL A 88 -17.11 -13.62 -2.44
C VAL A 88 -16.82 -12.77 -3.66
N GLN A 89 -17.80 -12.63 -4.56
CA GLN A 89 -17.74 -11.72 -5.71
C GLN A 89 -18.53 -10.44 -5.43
N ILE A 90 -17.80 -9.32 -5.38
CA ILE A 90 -18.33 -7.95 -5.24
C ILE A 90 -18.02 -7.11 -6.50
N ASN A 91 -18.64 -5.93 -6.60
CA ASN A 91 -18.28 -4.93 -7.59
C ASN A 91 -17.56 -3.76 -6.91
N LEU A 92 -16.24 -3.81 -6.85
CA LEU A 92 -15.40 -2.75 -6.28
C LEU A 92 -15.05 -1.74 -7.38
N PHE A 93 -15.45 -0.48 -7.20
CA PHE A 93 -15.27 0.61 -8.17
C PHE A 93 -15.75 0.24 -9.58
N ASN A 94 -16.93 -0.40 -9.65
CA ASN A 94 -17.56 -0.93 -10.86
C ASN A 94 -16.78 -2.05 -11.58
N GLN A 95 -15.75 -2.60 -10.94
CA GLN A 95 -14.98 -3.75 -11.42
C GLN A 95 -15.32 -5.02 -10.61
N PRO A 96 -15.58 -6.16 -11.27
CA PRO A 96 -15.74 -7.43 -10.57
C PRO A 96 -14.48 -7.75 -9.77
N THR A 97 -14.63 -7.94 -8.47
CA THR A 97 -13.54 -8.26 -7.54
C THR A 97 -13.93 -9.47 -6.72
N ILE A 98 -13.00 -10.42 -6.59
CA ILE A 98 -13.20 -11.64 -5.82
C ILE A 98 -12.36 -11.54 -4.55
N ILE A 99 -13.01 -11.68 -3.40
CA ILE A 99 -12.38 -11.78 -2.09
C ILE A 99 -12.28 -13.27 -1.77
N ILE A 100 -11.08 -13.72 -1.44
CA ILE A 100 -10.78 -15.14 -1.20
C ILE A 100 -10.16 -15.26 0.19
N SER A 101 -10.84 -15.99 1.08
CA SER A 101 -10.29 -16.51 2.35
C SER A 101 -10.23 -18.04 2.37
N ASN A 102 -10.69 -18.71 1.31
CA ASN A 102 -10.56 -20.15 1.14
C ASN A 102 -9.08 -20.55 0.90
N PRO A 103 -8.51 -21.49 1.68
CA PRO A 103 -7.09 -21.84 1.59
C PRO A 103 -6.71 -22.51 0.26
N ASP A 104 -7.56 -23.38 -0.30
CA ASP A 104 -7.26 -24.08 -1.55
C ASP A 104 -7.24 -23.12 -2.75
N PHE A 105 -8.15 -22.15 -2.78
CA PHE A 105 -8.15 -21.09 -3.78
C PHE A 105 -6.99 -20.13 -3.59
N ALA A 106 -6.62 -19.78 -2.35
CA ALA A 106 -5.42 -18.99 -2.10
C ALA A 106 -4.16 -19.69 -2.62
N ASP A 107 -4.02 -21.00 -2.36
CA ASP A 107 -2.95 -21.83 -2.91
C ASP A 107 -2.97 -21.89 -4.45
N TYR A 108 -4.16 -22.00 -5.04
CA TYR A 108 -4.31 -21.97 -6.49
C TYR A 108 -3.79 -20.66 -7.08
N ILE A 109 -4.24 -19.53 -6.55
CA ILE A 109 -3.91 -18.19 -7.07
C ILE A 109 -2.45 -17.85 -6.83
N LEU A 110 -1.91 -18.10 -5.64
CA LEU A 110 -0.57 -17.65 -5.25
C LEU A 110 0.54 -18.60 -5.70
N ARG A 111 0.27 -19.91 -5.79
CA ARG A 111 1.28 -20.94 -6.09
C ARG A 111 1.02 -21.67 -7.40
N ARG A 112 -0.10 -22.40 -7.52
CA ARG A 112 -0.34 -23.28 -8.69
C ARG A 112 -0.54 -22.50 -9.99
N ASN A 113 -1.12 -21.30 -9.91
CA ASN A 113 -1.44 -20.43 -11.04
C ASN A 113 -0.86 -19.00 -10.88
N GLY A 114 0.15 -18.81 -10.01
CA GLY A 114 0.69 -17.48 -9.66
C GLY A 114 1.24 -16.66 -10.82
N LYS A 115 1.66 -17.32 -11.91
CA LYS A 115 2.12 -16.64 -13.14
C LYS A 115 1.03 -15.76 -13.77
N ASN A 116 -0.25 -16.11 -13.58
CA ASN A 116 -1.40 -15.35 -14.09
C ASN A 116 -1.92 -14.29 -13.10
N TYR A 117 -1.40 -14.26 -11.87
CA TYR A 117 -1.85 -13.35 -10.80
C TYR A 117 -0.70 -12.54 -10.20
N THR A 118 0.27 -12.16 -11.05
CA THR A 118 1.45 -11.41 -10.62
C THR A 118 1.18 -9.91 -10.43
N LEU A 119 0.16 -9.35 -11.10
CA LEU A 119 -0.20 -7.94 -11.01
C LEU A 119 -1.06 -7.66 -9.77
N ARG A 120 -0.81 -6.52 -9.12
CA ARG A 120 -1.66 -5.99 -8.05
C ARG A 120 -2.38 -4.72 -8.53
N PHE A 121 -3.59 -4.47 -8.03
CA PHE A 121 -4.40 -3.32 -8.45
C PHE A 121 -4.42 -2.21 -7.39
N GLY A 122 -4.35 -0.96 -7.85
CA GLY A 122 -4.48 0.23 -7.00
C GLY A 122 -4.89 1.44 -7.84
N ASN A 123 -5.21 2.55 -7.18
CA ASN A 123 -5.49 3.81 -7.84
C ASN A 123 -4.24 4.30 -8.59
N PRO A 124 -4.26 4.45 -9.93
CA PRO A 124 -3.07 4.84 -10.68
C PRO A 124 -2.46 6.17 -10.25
N SER A 125 -3.27 7.17 -9.93
CA SER A 125 -2.81 8.46 -9.43
C SER A 125 -2.28 8.34 -8.00
N GLY A 126 -2.92 7.54 -7.16
CA GLY A 126 -2.43 7.23 -5.81
C GLY A 126 -1.05 6.56 -5.82
N LEU A 127 -0.84 5.58 -6.70
CA LEU A 127 0.46 4.94 -6.89
C LEU A 127 1.52 5.91 -7.42
N GLU A 128 1.12 6.95 -8.16
CA GLU A 128 2.00 8.01 -8.63
C GLU A 128 2.45 8.92 -7.48
N TYR A 129 1.52 9.37 -6.62
CA TYR A 129 1.84 10.09 -5.38
C TYR A 129 2.85 9.31 -4.53
N LEU A 130 2.62 8.01 -4.36
CA LEU A 130 3.48 7.14 -3.55
C LEU A 130 4.84 6.83 -4.19
N GLY A 131 5.05 7.18 -5.45
CA GLY A 131 6.26 6.81 -6.19
C GLY A 131 6.36 5.31 -6.50
N MET A 132 5.26 4.57 -6.43
CA MET A 132 5.22 3.11 -6.67
C MET A 132 4.73 2.73 -8.08
N LYS A 133 4.10 3.66 -8.80
CA LYS A 133 3.66 3.44 -10.19
C LYS A 133 4.86 3.08 -11.06
N ASN A 134 4.86 1.86 -11.60
CA ASN A 134 5.94 1.28 -12.41
C ASN A 134 7.33 1.29 -11.73
N LYS A 135 7.41 1.38 -10.40
CA LYS A 135 8.65 1.47 -9.61
C LYS A 135 8.60 0.51 -8.42
N GLY A 136 9.77 0.12 -7.91
CA GLY A 136 9.90 -0.86 -6.83
C GLY A 136 9.28 -2.22 -7.18
N ILE A 137 8.91 -3.00 -6.16
CA ILE A 137 8.31 -4.34 -6.36
C ILE A 137 6.96 -4.54 -5.68
N ILE A 138 6.54 -3.64 -4.78
CA ILE A 138 5.33 -3.83 -3.97
C ILE A 138 4.08 -3.61 -4.82
N TRP A 139 3.92 -2.44 -5.43
CA TRP A 139 2.77 -2.07 -6.31
C TRP A 139 3.20 -1.73 -7.74
N ASN A 140 4.26 -2.37 -8.23
CA ASN A 140 4.76 -2.12 -9.57
C ASN A 140 3.83 -2.71 -10.62
N THR A 141 3.18 -1.83 -11.39
CA THR A 141 2.23 -2.19 -12.45
C THR A 141 2.89 -2.62 -13.77
N ASN A 142 4.22 -2.46 -13.90
CA ASN A 142 4.98 -2.96 -15.06
C ASN A 142 5.56 -4.33 -14.75
N ILE A 143 4.95 -5.39 -15.29
CA ILE A 143 5.32 -6.79 -15.03
C ILE A 143 6.75 -7.11 -15.44
N GLN A 144 7.23 -6.59 -16.58
CA GLN A 144 8.59 -6.86 -17.04
C GLN A 144 9.62 -6.24 -16.08
N ARG A 145 9.42 -4.98 -15.72
CA ARG A 145 10.26 -4.28 -14.75
C ARG A 145 10.20 -4.91 -13.36
N TRP A 146 9.00 -5.30 -12.91
CA TRP A 146 8.82 -6.01 -11.65
C TRP A 146 9.62 -7.32 -11.61
N LYS A 147 9.54 -8.14 -12.68
CA LYS A 147 10.31 -9.41 -12.78
C LYS A 147 11.81 -9.13 -12.70
N TYR A 148 12.29 -8.15 -13.47
CA TYR A 148 13.69 -7.76 -13.47
C TYR A 148 14.16 -7.30 -12.08
N GLN A 149 13.44 -6.37 -11.44
CA GLN A 149 13.84 -5.85 -10.14
C GLN A 149 13.77 -6.90 -9.03
N ARG A 150 12.71 -7.70 -9.04
CA ARG A 150 12.52 -8.77 -8.08
C ARG A 150 13.66 -9.78 -8.14
N LEU A 151 13.99 -10.26 -9.34
CA LEU A 151 15.00 -11.30 -9.53
C LEU A 151 16.42 -10.78 -9.26
N ASN A 152 16.77 -9.62 -9.83
CA ASN A 152 18.15 -9.16 -9.83
C ASN A 152 18.58 -8.45 -8.54
N PHE A 153 17.64 -7.86 -7.79
CA PHE A 153 17.96 -7.09 -6.58
C PHE A 153 17.38 -7.75 -5.33
N PHE A 154 16.05 -7.86 -5.24
CA PHE A 154 15.40 -8.25 -3.98
C PHE A 154 15.59 -9.73 -3.64
N GLN A 155 15.40 -10.66 -4.58
CA GLN A 155 15.61 -12.09 -4.32
C GLN A 155 17.09 -12.41 -4.13
N LYS A 156 17.97 -11.78 -4.91
CA LYS A 156 19.42 -11.98 -4.82
C LYS A 156 20.00 -11.49 -3.48
N ALA A 157 19.44 -10.42 -2.93
CA ALA A 157 19.82 -9.92 -1.61
C ALA A 157 19.42 -10.86 -0.48
N LEU A 158 18.28 -11.56 -0.59
CA LEU A 158 17.81 -12.55 0.39
C LEU A 158 18.50 -13.91 0.20
N ASN A 159 19.83 -13.91 0.18
CA ASN A 159 20.64 -15.13 0.08
C ASN A 159 20.92 -15.73 1.47
N THR A 160 21.43 -16.97 1.49
CA THR A 160 21.69 -17.72 2.73
C THR A 160 22.58 -16.97 3.71
N LYS A 161 23.64 -16.30 3.23
CA LYS A 161 24.52 -15.52 4.09
C LYS A 161 23.77 -14.40 4.82
N LEU A 162 22.98 -13.61 4.10
CA LEU A 162 22.18 -12.54 4.72
C LEU A 162 21.15 -13.10 5.72
N LEU A 163 20.58 -14.27 5.45
CA LEU A 163 19.67 -14.95 6.39
C LEU A 163 20.39 -15.46 7.64
N ASP A 164 21.61 -15.96 7.50
CA ASP A 164 22.45 -16.38 8.64
C ASP A 164 22.89 -15.17 9.49
N ASP A 165 23.34 -14.09 8.83
CA ASP A 165 23.74 -12.84 9.47
C ASP A 165 22.56 -12.19 10.21
N ALA A 166 21.34 -12.27 9.66
CA ALA A 166 20.14 -11.70 10.27
C ALA A 166 19.88 -12.19 11.69
N LYS A 167 20.26 -13.44 12.04
CA LYS A 167 20.12 -13.95 13.41
C LYS A 167 20.97 -13.15 14.40
N TYR A 168 22.24 -12.95 14.09
CA TYR A 168 23.18 -12.25 14.97
C TYR A 168 22.87 -10.76 15.02
N VAL A 169 22.64 -10.16 13.85
CA VAL A 169 22.28 -8.74 13.72
C VAL A 169 20.98 -8.41 14.45
N SER A 170 20.02 -9.34 14.48
CA SER A 170 18.79 -9.14 15.26
C SER A 170 19.06 -9.05 16.76
N ASN A 171 19.92 -9.91 17.30
CA ASN A 171 20.31 -9.85 18.72
C ASN A 171 21.06 -8.56 19.02
N ASP A 172 22.06 -8.21 18.20
CA ASP A 172 22.86 -7.00 18.38
C ASP A 172 22.00 -5.72 18.30
N ALA A 173 21.01 -5.69 17.41
CA ALA A 173 20.07 -4.57 17.28
C ALA A 173 19.16 -4.47 18.51
N VAL A 174 18.67 -5.59 19.03
CA VAL A 174 17.89 -5.62 20.28
C VAL A 174 18.73 -5.09 21.44
N ASP A 175 19.94 -5.61 21.62
CA ASP A 175 20.86 -5.20 22.69
C ASP A 175 21.24 -3.72 22.59
N TYR A 176 21.44 -3.21 21.37
CA TYR A 176 21.70 -1.80 21.15
C TYR A 176 20.51 -0.91 21.53
N ILE A 177 19.30 -1.24 21.06
CA ILE A 177 18.11 -0.42 21.35
C ILE A 177 17.70 -0.51 22.84
N LEU A 178 17.89 -1.67 23.49
CA LEU A 178 17.62 -1.84 24.91
C LEU A 178 18.45 -0.92 25.82
N LYS A 179 19.67 -0.53 25.41
CA LYS A 179 20.49 0.45 26.14
C LYS A 179 19.85 1.84 26.24
N TYR A 180 18.86 2.12 25.39
CA TYR A 180 18.15 3.39 25.31
C TYR A 180 16.63 3.21 25.52
N VAL A 181 16.22 2.16 26.25
CA VAL A 181 14.81 1.84 26.47
C VAL A 181 14.03 3.00 27.10
N GLU A 182 14.68 3.81 27.93
CA GLU A 182 14.12 5.01 28.56
C GLU A 182 13.68 6.05 27.52
N LYS A 183 14.27 6.06 26.32
CA LYS A 183 13.84 6.94 25.22
C LYS A 183 12.49 6.54 24.62
N TYR A 184 11.98 5.35 24.94
CA TYR A 184 10.68 4.85 24.48
C TYR A 184 9.61 4.92 25.57
N GLU A 185 9.95 5.42 26.76
CA GLU A 185 9.00 5.63 27.84
C GLU A 185 8.00 6.73 27.48
N VAL A 186 6.70 6.41 27.57
CA VAL A 186 5.61 7.37 27.33
C VAL A 186 4.97 7.84 28.63
N LYS A 187 5.10 7.06 29.70
CA LYS A 187 4.71 7.34 31.09
C LYS A 187 5.58 6.47 32.00
N ASN A 188 5.66 6.81 33.29
CA ASN A 188 6.38 6.02 34.30
C ASN A 188 6.16 4.51 34.11
N ASP A 189 7.24 3.80 33.80
CA ASP A 189 7.33 2.34 33.61
C ASP A 189 6.45 1.80 32.45
N ILE A 190 6.03 2.65 31.52
CA ILE A 190 5.24 2.28 30.34
C ILE A 190 5.99 2.71 29.07
N ILE A 191 6.38 1.72 28.26
CA ILE A 191 7.10 1.92 27.00
C ILE A 191 6.17 1.83 25.78
N ASP A 192 6.44 2.64 24.76
CA ASP A 192 5.90 2.44 23.42
C ASP A 192 6.59 1.24 22.75
N THR A 193 5.99 0.06 22.95
CA THR A 193 6.50 -1.19 22.39
C THR A 193 6.50 -1.18 20.85
N MET A 194 5.59 -0.44 20.21
CA MET A 194 5.50 -0.39 18.76
C MET A 194 6.68 0.38 18.17
N ASP A 195 6.99 1.56 18.70
CA ASP A 195 8.14 2.34 18.23
C ASP A 195 9.47 1.69 18.62
N PHE A 196 9.52 1.00 19.76
CA PHE A 196 10.66 0.16 20.14
C PHE A 196 10.93 -0.95 19.11
N LEU A 197 9.92 -1.77 18.77
CA LEU A 197 10.06 -2.85 17.78
C LEU A 197 10.34 -2.34 16.37
N ARG A 198 9.75 -1.21 15.96
CA ARG A 198 10.05 -0.58 14.68
C ARG A 198 11.50 -0.10 14.62
N SER A 199 12.04 0.44 15.72
CA SER A 199 13.43 0.89 15.80
C SER A 199 14.43 -0.26 15.68
N ILE A 200 14.11 -1.41 16.29
CA ILE A 200 14.90 -2.64 16.11
C ILE A 200 14.86 -3.09 14.64
N THR A 201 13.65 -3.20 14.06
CA THR A 201 13.47 -3.64 12.67
C THR A 201 14.17 -2.71 11.67
N PHE A 202 14.11 -1.40 11.93
CA PHE A 202 14.79 -0.38 11.14
C PHE A 202 16.31 -0.54 11.22
N THR A 203 16.86 -0.67 12.43
CA THR A 203 18.30 -0.90 12.66
C THR A 203 18.80 -2.15 11.94
N ILE A 204 18.07 -3.27 12.03
CA ILE A 204 18.38 -4.51 11.30
C ILE A 204 18.38 -4.26 9.79
N THR A 205 17.38 -3.54 9.28
CA THR A 205 17.25 -3.24 7.85
C THR A 205 18.42 -2.39 7.34
N CYS A 206 18.78 -1.33 8.07
CA CYS A 206 19.93 -0.48 7.75
C CYS A 206 21.24 -1.28 7.74
N HIS A 207 21.42 -2.18 8.70
CA HIS A 207 22.61 -3.02 8.75
C HIS A 207 22.68 -4.01 7.58
N LEU A 208 21.63 -4.82 7.39
CA LEU A 208 21.65 -5.90 6.40
C LEU A 208 21.57 -5.41 4.95
N PHE A 209 20.78 -4.36 4.69
CA PHE A 209 20.47 -3.92 3.33
C PHE A 209 21.13 -2.60 2.92
N LEU A 210 21.58 -1.79 3.89
CA LEU A 210 22.28 -0.53 3.62
C LEU A 210 23.73 -0.52 4.14
N ASP A 211 24.23 -1.62 4.70
CA ASP A 211 25.61 -1.78 5.21
C ASP A 211 26.00 -0.70 6.22
N LEU A 212 25.03 -0.26 7.02
CA LEU A 212 25.26 0.70 8.09
C LEU A 212 25.48 -0.04 9.41
N PRO A 213 26.66 0.05 10.03
CA PRO A 213 26.90 -0.56 11.33
C PRO A 213 25.87 -0.13 12.38
N ILE A 214 25.54 -1.04 13.29
CA ILE A 214 24.65 -0.72 14.42
C ILE A 214 25.33 0.36 15.26
N GLY A 215 24.57 1.42 15.58
CA GLY A 215 25.09 2.57 16.31
C GLY A 215 25.57 3.74 15.44
N THR A 216 25.70 3.55 14.11
CA THR A 216 26.01 4.67 13.20
C THR A 216 24.91 5.73 13.21
N ILE A 217 23.65 5.31 13.24
CA ILE A 217 22.50 6.20 13.36
C ILE A 217 22.15 6.33 14.84
N SER A 218 22.13 7.56 15.36
CA SER A 218 21.74 7.82 16.75
C SER A 218 20.32 7.34 17.04
N ILE A 219 19.99 7.14 18.32
CA ILE A 219 18.66 6.69 18.72
C ILE A 219 17.57 7.71 18.36
N GLU A 220 17.88 9.01 18.48
CA GLU A 220 16.97 10.10 18.11
C GLU A 220 16.71 10.13 16.60
N LYS A 221 17.77 10.01 15.78
CA LYS A 221 17.63 9.91 14.32
C LYS A 221 16.86 8.65 13.93
N THR A 222 17.13 7.52 14.57
CA THR A 222 16.41 6.26 14.34
C THR A 222 14.91 6.44 14.57
N LYS A 223 14.49 7.04 15.70
CA LYS A 223 13.08 7.32 15.97
C LYS A 223 12.46 8.27 14.93
N TYR A 224 13.19 9.32 14.52
CA TYR A 224 12.75 10.25 13.48
C TYR A 224 12.55 9.56 12.12
N TYR A 225 13.48 8.69 11.72
CA TYR A 225 13.40 7.91 10.48
C TYR A 225 12.25 6.90 10.53
N VAL A 226 12.07 6.20 11.65
CA VAL A 226 10.94 5.30 11.89
C VAL A 226 9.61 6.05 11.76
N ASN A 227 9.48 7.23 12.38
CA ASN A 227 8.27 8.03 12.22
C ASN A 227 8.05 8.43 10.76
N SER A 228 9.09 8.80 10.01
CA SER A 228 9.00 9.12 8.57
C SER A 228 8.45 7.93 7.76
N VAL A 229 8.89 6.71 8.06
CA VAL A 229 8.35 5.47 7.48
C VAL A 229 6.88 5.29 7.86
N VAL A 230 6.51 5.46 9.14
CA VAL A 230 5.12 5.36 9.61
C VAL A 230 4.19 6.36 8.89
N GLN A 231 4.62 7.60 8.71
CA GLN A 231 3.81 8.60 7.99
C GLN A 231 3.66 8.25 6.51
N TYR A 232 4.69 7.68 5.89
CA TYR A 232 4.58 7.14 4.52
C TYR A 232 3.56 5.99 4.44
N PHE A 233 3.52 5.08 5.41
CA PHE A 233 2.51 4.02 5.45
C PHE A 233 1.09 4.57 5.57
N LYS A 234 0.88 5.65 6.33
CA LYS A 234 -0.42 6.36 6.37
C LYS A 234 -0.79 6.98 5.02
N ALA A 235 0.18 7.59 4.35
CA ALA A 235 -0.01 8.09 2.98
C ALA A 235 -0.36 6.96 2.01
N TRP A 236 0.31 5.81 2.14
CA TRP A 236 0.03 4.61 1.35
C TRP A 236 -1.41 4.14 1.56
N GLU A 237 -1.86 3.96 2.80
CA GLU A 237 -3.25 3.58 3.09
C GLU A 237 -4.27 4.56 2.49
N TYR A 238 -4.00 5.87 2.60
CA TYR A 238 -4.87 6.92 2.07
C TYR A 238 -5.00 6.90 0.53
N PHE A 239 -3.87 6.72 -0.17
CA PHE A 239 -3.82 6.81 -1.65
C PHE A 239 -4.08 5.48 -2.37
N LEU A 240 -3.94 4.32 -1.72
CA LEU A 240 -3.83 3.04 -2.41
C LEU A 240 -5.06 2.69 -3.28
N LEU A 241 -6.26 2.74 -2.70
CA LEU A 241 -7.49 2.29 -3.37
C LEU A 241 -8.51 3.41 -3.56
N LYS A 242 -8.46 4.46 -2.71
CA LYS A 242 -9.48 5.50 -2.67
C LYS A 242 -9.52 6.26 -4.00
N PRO A 243 -10.70 6.56 -4.59
CA PRO A 243 -10.77 7.37 -5.80
C PRO A 243 -10.24 8.79 -5.56
N THR A 244 -9.66 9.42 -6.57
CA THR A 244 -9.00 10.75 -6.45
C THR A 244 -9.98 11.85 -6.02
N GLN A 245 -11.26 11.73 -6.37
CA GLN A 245 -12.31 12.68 -5.99
C GLN A 245 -12.61 12.70 -4.48
N PHE A 246 -12.13 11.68 -3.75
CA PHE A 246 -12.21 11.61 -2.30
C PHE A 246 -10.97 12.13 -1.61
N TYR A 247 -9.98 12.63 -2.36
CA TYR A 247 -8.80 13.23 -1.77
C TYR A 247 -9.16 14.61 -1.22
N ASP A 248 -8.96 14.78 0.08
CA ASP A 248 -9.03 16.08 0.75
C ASP A 248 -7.72 16.83 0.52
N GLU A 249 -7.77 18.11 0.17
CA GLU A 249 -6.57 18.90 -0.17
C GLU A 249 -5.59 19.00 1.00
N ASN A 250 -6.10 19.20 2.22
CA ASN A 250 -5.27 19.33 3.41
C ASN A 250 -4.58 18.01 3.75
N GLN A 251 -5.32 16.91 3.77
CA GLN A 251 -4.75 15.57 4.01
C GLN A 251 -3.76 15.18 2.91
N THR A 252 -4.08 15.48 1.65
CA THR A 252 -3.20 15.20 0.51
C THR A 252 -1.88 15.95 0.66
N SER A 253 -1.91 17.25 1.00
CA SER A 253 -0.71 18.04 1.26
C SER A 253 0.12 17.47 2.42
N GLN A 254 -0.52 17.02 3.49
CA GLN A 254 0.16 16.36 4.62
C GLN A 254 0.85 15.06 4.18
N HIS A 255 0.17 14.22 3.41
CA HIS A 255 0.72 12.96 2.92
C HIS A 255 1.85 13.16 1.90
N GLU A 256 1.76 14.18 1.03
CA GLU A 256 2.86 14.56 0.15
C GLU A 256 4.10 15.01 0.91
N LYS A 257 3.93 15.78 2.00
CA LYS A 257 5.03 16.16 2.89
C LYS A 257 5.67 14.93 3.53
N ALA A 258 4.88 13.97 3.99
CA ALA A 258 5.38 12.71 4.54
C ALA A 258 6.19 11.90 3.50
N ILE A 259 5.72 11.85 2.25
CA ILE A 259 6.43 11.18 1.16
C ILE A 259 7.77 11.86 0.87
N LYS A 260 7.79 13.20 0.79
CA LYS A 260 9.03 13.98 0.62
C LYS A 260 10.00 13.77 1.77
N GLN A 261 9.50 13.76 3.01
CA GLN A 261 10.29 13.52 4.20
C GLN A 261 10.97 12.15 4.17
N LEU A 262 10.24 11.08 3.80
CA LEU A 262 10.86 9.76 3.67
C LEU A 262 11.94 9.73 2.57
N ASN A 263 11.72 10.40 1.43
CA ASN A 263 12.75 10.49 0.39
C ASN A 263 14.01 11.21 0.89
N ASN A 264 13.87 12.26 1.69
CA ASN A 264 15.00 12.94 2.30
C ASN A 264 15.76 12.01 3.28
N VAL A 265 15.03 11.26 4.10
CA VAL A 265 15.62 10.25 5.00
C VAL A 265 16.39 9.20 4.21
N VAL A 266 15.86 8.71 3.09
CA VAL A 266 16.57 7.75 2.22
C VAL A 266 17.87 8.35 1.68
N ASN A 267 17.86 9.61 1.25
CA ASN A 267 19.06 10.30 0.78
C ASN A 267 20.10 10.46 1.91
N GLU A 268 19.66 10.85 3.12
CA GLU A 268 20.53 10.94 4.29
C GLU A 268 21.17 9.58 4.62
N LEU A 269 20.42 8.49 4.57
CA LEU A 269 20.95 7.14 4.78
C LEU A 269 22.00 6.74 3.74
N ILE A 270 21.81 7.13 2.48
CA ILE A 270 22.78 6.89 1.41
C ILE A 270 24.06 7.70 1.67
N SER A 271 23.95 8.98 2.04
CA SER A 271 25.11 9.82 2.37
C SER A 271 25.86 9.31 3.60
N GLU A 272 25.16 8.91 4.66
CA GLU A 272 25.78 8.30 5.85
C GLU A 272 26.53 7.02 5.48
N ARG A 273 25.98 6.20 4.59
CA ARG A 273 26.66 5.00 4.07
C ARG A 273 27.94 5.37 3.33
N GLU A 274 27.88 6.34 2.41
CA GLU A 274 29.05 6.78 1.62
C GLU A 274 30.17 7.31 2.53
N MET A 275 29.84 8.07 3.57
CA MET A 275 30.83 8.57 4.53
C MET A 275 31.49 7.46 5.35
N ASN A 276 30.77 6.37 5.65
CA ASN A 276 31.28 5.26 6.45
C ASN A 276 32.00 4.19 5.60
N ASN A 277 31.83 4.17 4.28
CA ASN A 277 32.41 3.16 3.39
C ASN A 277 33.78 3.55 2.83
N ASN A 278 34.84 3.35 3.63
CA ASN A 278 36.24 3.39 3.15
C ASN A 278 36.76 2.00 2.69
N ASN A 279 36.04 1.32 1.78
CA ASN A 279 36.44 0.08 1.04
C ASN A 279 35.79 -1.28 1.38
N ASN A 280 34.79 -1.38 2.26
CA ASN A 280 34.10 -2.68 2.49
C ASN A 280 32.75 -2.76 1.77
N ASN A 281 32.76 -3.32 0.56
CA ASN A 281 31.60 -3.51 -0.30
C ASN A 281 30.87 -4.85 -0.04
N ASN A 282 30.44 -5.10 1.20
CA ASN A 282 29.89 -6.40 1.56
C ASN A 282 28.38 -6.53 1.36
N CYS A 283 27.62 -5.44 1.40
CA CYS A 283 26.17 -5.51 1.16
C CYS A 283 25.82 -5.63 -0.33
N LEU A 284 25.33 -6.81 -0.72
CA LEU A 284 24.92 -7.09 -2.10
C LEU A 284 23.74 -6.25 -2.60
N PHE A 285 22.79 -5.90 -1.72
CA PHE A 285 21.53 -5.28 -2.14
C PHE A 285 21.74 -3.88 -2.72
N ILE A 286 22.19 -2.96 -1.88
CA ILE A 286 22.38 -1.55 -2.25
C ILE A 286 23.51 -1.37 -3.25
N ASN A 287 24.59 -2.17 -3.20
CA ASN A 287 25.63 -2.14 -4.23
C ASN A 287 25.09 -2.55 -5.60
N SER A 288 24.24 -3.57 -5.67
CA SER A 288 23.62 -3.96 -6.94
C SER A 288 22.69 -2.87 -7.49
N LEU A 289 22.03 -2.10 -6.61
CA LEU A 289 21.17 -0.99 -7.00
C LEU A 289 21.97 0.21 -7.50
N LEU A 290 23.03 0.61 -6.80
CA LEU A 290 23.91 1.72 -7.20
C LEU A 290 24.61 1.42 -8.53
N ASN A 291 25.20 0.23 -8.66
CA ASN A 291 25.81 -0.19 -9.93
C ASN A 291 24.80 -0.20 -11.09
N ALA A 292 23.55 -0.58 -10.84
CA ALA A 292 22.52 -0.56 -11.88
C ALA A 292 22.08 0.87 -12.25
N LEU A 293 22.19 1.82 -11.33
CA LEU A 293 21.92 3.24 -11.57
C LEU A 293 23.03 3.86 -12.43
N ASP A 294 24.29 3.57 -12.11
CA ASP A 294 25.45 4.10 -12.84
C ASP A 294 25.49 3.59 -14.29
N ASN A 295 25.09 2.33 -14.51
CA ASN A 295 25.02 1.74 -15.86
C ASN A 295 23.78 2.19 -16.68
N GLN A 296 22.91 3.03 -16.14
CA GLN A 296 21.76 3.61 -16.85
C GLN A 296 22.00 5.07 -17.30
N GLN A 297 23.14 5.67 -16.93
CA GLN A 297 23.62 6.98 -17.41
C GLN A 297 24.51 6.80 -18.65
#